data_AF-A0A194S583-F1
#
_entry.id   AF-A0A194S583-F1
#
_cell.length_a   1.000
_cell.length_b   1.000
_cell.length_c   1.000
_cell.angle_alpha   90.00
_cell.angle_beta   90.00
_cell.angle_gamma   90.00
#
_symmetry.space_group_name_H-M   'P 1'
#
loop_
_entity.id
_entity.type
_entity.pdbx_description
1 polymer ?
#
loop_
_entity_poly.entity_id
_entity_poly.type
_entity_poly.pdbx_seq_one_letter_code
_entity_poly.pdbx_strand_id
1 'polypeptide(L)'
;RFFSQQLQGLTFNSKPIITALTLFAHEHLLRMSGVVAQCLDEHLRSCPPQHVLPTFYLLDSISKNIGPPYLALFGRFLERAFLQAYHAADAATRTKLEELLGTWKTGGADGGELFRA
;
A
#
# COMPACT_ATOMS: atom_id res chain seq x y z
N ARG A 1 17.17 5.33 -2.19
CA ARG A 1 16.94 6.46 -1.25
C ARG A 1 15.79 7.37 -1.68
N PHE A 2 15.59 7.62 -2.99
CA PHE A 2 14.47 8.43 -3.47
C PHE A 2 13.09 7.96 -2.98
N PHE A 3 12.75 6.68 -3.22
CA PHE A 3 11.44 6.13 -2.84
C PHE A 3 11.14 6.29 -1.35
N SER A 4 12.07 5.93 -0.47
CA SER A 4 11.91 6.05 0.98
C SER A 4 11.77 7.50 1.45
N GLN A 5 12.47 8.45 0.82
CA GLN A 5 12.35 9.88 1.15
C GLN A 5 10.99 10.45 0.73
N GLN A 6 10.52 10.10 -0.46
CA GLN A 6 9.19 10.52 -0.91
C GLN A 6 8.08 9.88 -0.07
N LEU A 7 8.27 8.62 0.34
CA LEU A 7 7.35 7.93 1.25
C LEU A 7 7.25 8.62 2.62
N GLN A 8 8.35 9.13 3.17
CA GLN A 8 8.33 9.95 4.39
C GLN A 8 7.50 11.23 4.24
N GLY A 9 7.42 11.78 3.02
CA GLY A 9 6.58 12.94 2.71
C GLY A 9 5.09 12.62 2.56
N LEU A 10 4.70 11.35 2.54
CA LEU A 10 3.29 10.92 2.43
C LEU A 10 2.60 10.96 3.79
N THR A 11 2.45 12.17 4.35
CA THR A 11 1.88 12.40 5.68
C THR A 11 0.36 12.54 5.69
N PHE A 12 -0.24 12.71 4.52
CA PHE A 12 -1.69 12.75 4.29
C PHE A 12 -2.00 12.12 2.93
N ASN A 13 -3.29 11.97 2.60
CA ASN A 13 -3.72 11.43 1.29
C ASN A 13 -3.38 12.40 0.15
N SER A 14 -2.12 12.37 -0.31
CA SER A 14 -1.58 13.24 -1.34
C SER A 14 -1.59 12.51 -2.68
N LYS A 15 -2.59 12.79 -3.53
CA LYS A 15 -2.69 12.23 -4.88
C LYS A 15 -1.40 12.44 -5.70
N PRO A 16 -0.75 13.63 -5.71
CA PRO A 16 0.50 13.81 -6.45
C PRO A 16 1.63 12.89 -6.00
N ILE A 17 1.81 12.71 -4.68
CA ILE A 17 2.86 11.85 -4.13
C ILE A 17 2.56 10.38 -4.43
N ILE A 18 1.31 9.95 -4.24
CA ILE A 18 0.87 8.59 -4.55
C ILE A 18 1.12 8.29 -6.04
N THR A 19 0.68 9.17 -6.94
CA THR A 19 0.90 8.99 -8.39
C THR A 19 2.38 8.92 -8.74
N ALA A 20 3.21 9.81 -8.18
CA ALA A 20 4.64 9.83 -8.43
C ALA A 20 5.34 8.54 -7.95
N LEU A 21 4.99 8.06 -6.76
CA LEU A 21 5.53 6.83 -6.19
C LEU A 21 5.05 5.58 -6.95
N THR A 22 3.80 5.55 -7.41
CA THR A 22 3.28 4.49 -8.28
C THR A 22 4.01 4.48 -9.62
N LEU A 23 4.24 5.64 -10.24
CA LEU A 23 5.01 5.74 -11.49
C LEU A 23 6.44 5.22 -11.29
N PHE A 24 7.11 5.64 -10.21
CA PHE A 24 8.45 5.15 -9.88
C PHE A 24 8.48 3.61 -9.72
N ALA A 25 7.48 3.05 -9.05
CA ALA A 25 7.34 1.60 -8.89
C ALA A 25 7.17 0.89 -10.24
N HIS A 26 6.44 1.49 -11.18
CA HIS A 26 6.26 0.97 -12.52
C HIS A 26 7.55 1.03 -13.34
N GLU A 27 8.23 2.18 -13.38
CA GLU A 27 9.46 2.42 -14.16
C GLU A 27 10.63 1.54 -13.72
N HIS A 28 10.64 1.12 -12.45
CA HIS A 28 11.71 0.32 -11.86
C HIS A 28 11.30 -1.10 -11.46
N LEU A 29 10.17 -1.59 -11.99
CA LEU A 29 9.55 -2.87 -11.65
C LEU A 29 10.55 -4.05 -11.59
N LEU A 30 11.35 -4.20 -12.65
CA LEU A 30 12.26 -5.34 -12.81
C LEU A 30 13.44 -5.35 -11.83
N ARG A 31 13.88 -4.18 -11.37
CA ARG A 31 15.10 -4.05 -10.54
C ARG A 31 14.82 -3.69 -9.10
N MET A 32 13.68 -3.06 -8.81
CA MET A 32 13.43 -2.41 -7.53
C MET A 32 12.13 -2.85 -6.85
N SER A 33 11.33 -3.74 -7.44
CA SER A 33 10.07 -4.20 -6.83
C SER A 33 10.23 -4.73 -5.41
N GLY A 34 11.26 -5.55 -5.15
CA GLY A 34 11.59 -6.03 -3.81
C GLY A 34 11.93 -4.90 -2.83
N VAL A 35 12.69 -3.90 -3.28
CA VAL A 35 13.09 -2.74 -2.47
C VAL A 35 11.88 -1.84 -2.16
N VAL A 36 11.01 -1.60 -3.14
CA VAL A 36 9.76 -0.85 -2.96
C VAL A 36 8.87 -1.52 -1.93
N ALA A 37 8.69 -2.84 -2.02
CA ALA A 37 7.91 -3.60 -1.05
C ALA A 37 8.51 -3.56 0.35
N GLN A 38 9.83 -3.70 0.47
CA GLN A 38 10.54 -3.57 1.74
C GLN A 38 10.35 -2.17 2.36
N CYS A 39 10.50 -1.10 1.57
CA CYS A 39 10.30 0.27 2.05
C CYS A 39 8.87 0.51 2.57
N LEU A 40 7.86 -0.03 1.89
CA LEU A 40 6.47 0.07 2.35
C LEU A 40 6.24 -0.68 3.66
N ASP A 41 6.73 -1.92 3.76
CA ASP A 41 6.59 -2.74 4.96
C ASP A 41 7.31 -2.12 6.17
N GLU A 42 8.54 -1.61 5.97
CA GLU A 42 9.28 -0.89 7.01
C GLU A 42 8.57 0.38 7.43
N HIS A 43 8.03 1.15 6.48
CA HIS A 43 7.29 2.37 6.80
C HIS A 43 6.02 2.08 7.59
N LEU A 44 5.23 1.07 7.20
CA LEU A 44 4.03 0.64 7.93
C LEU A 44 4.34 0.16 9.35
N ARG A 45 5.56 -0.34 9.61
CA ARG A 45 6.00 -0.75 10.95
C ARG A 45 6.37 0.39 11.88
N SER A 46 6.81 1.54 11.35
CA SER A 46 7.43 2.60 12.16
C SER A 46 6.83 3.98 11.98
N CYS A 47 5.92 4.19 11.03
CA CYS A 47 5.35 5.50 10.79
C CYS A 47 4.33 5.89 11.89
N PRO A 48 4.13 7.19 12.13
CA PRO A 48 3.04 7.68 12.97
C PRO A 48 1.67 7.15 12.52
N PRO A 49 0.72 6.89 13.45
CA PRO A 49 -0.59 6.31 13.11
C PRO A 49 -1.33 7.02 11.97
N GLN A 50 -1.24 8.35 11.91
CA GLN A 50 -1.89 9.14 10.87
C GLN A 50 -1.31 8.96 9.46
N HIS A 51 -0.10 8.40 9.30
CA HIS A 51 0.53 8.13 8.00
C HIS A 51 0.23 6.71 7.48
N VAL A 52 -0.30 5.83 8.33
CA VAL A 52 -0.59 4.43 7.98
C VAL A 52 -1.61 4.35 6.85
N LEU A 53 -2.73 5.05 6.97
CA LEU A 53 -3.79 5.03 5.95
C LEU A 53 -3.33 5.59 4.59
N PRO A 54 -2.65 6.75 4.50
CA PRO A 54 -2.03 7.20 3.25
C PRO A 54 -1.08 6.17 2.63
N THR A 55 -0.30 5.45 3.45
CA THR A 55 0.60 4.40 2.99
C THR A 55 -0.17 3.22 2.38
N PHE A 56 -1.30 2.84 2.97
CA PHE A 56 -2.20 1.84 2.39
C PHE A 56 -2.81 2.28 1.05
N TYR A 57 -3.12 3.57 0.86
CA TYR A 57 -3.57 4.07 -0.44
C TYR A 57 -2.48 4.00 -1.52
N LEU A 58 -1.21 4.18 -1.16
CA LEU A 58 -0.11 3.94 -2.09
C LEU A 58 0.04 2.45 -2.43
N LEU A 59 -0.04 1.57 -1.43
CA LEU A 59 -0.02 0.12 -1.64
C LEU A 59 -1.16 -0.31 -2.59
N ASP A 60 -2.37 0.19 -2.36
CA ASP A 60 -3.54 -0.03 -3.22
C ASP A 60 -3.31 0.45 -4.65
N SER A 61 -2.81 1.68 -4.80
CA SER A 61 -2.51 2.26 -6.11
C SER A 61 -1.50 1.40 -6.89
N ILE A 62 -0.39 0.99 -6.26
CA ILE A 62 0.59 0.10 -6.89
C ILE A 62 -0.05 -1.23 -7.27
N SER A 63 -0.84 -1.81 -6.37
CA SER A 63 -1.48 -3.12 -6.58
C SER A 63 -2.45 -3.12 -7.76
N LYS A 64 -3.31 -2.10 -7.85
CA LYS A 64 -4.33 -1.99 -8.92
C LYS A 64 -3.75 -1.57 -10.26
N ASN A 65 -2.76 -0.67 -10.29
CA ASN A 65 -2.24 -0.13 -11.55
C ASN A 65 -1.09 -0.95 -12.14
N ILE A 66 -0.37 -1.71 -11.33
CA ILE A 66 0.82 -2.46 -11.78
C ILE A 66 0.61 -3.96 -11.64
N GLY A 67 0.06 -4.43 -10.51
CA GLY A 67 -0.17 -5.85 -10.27
C GLY A 67 1.14 -6.62 -10.00
N PRO A 68 1.36 -7.81 -10.59
CA PRO A 68 2.56 -8.60 -10.36
C PRO A 68 3.88 -7.86 -10.69
N PRO A 69 4.96 -8.05 -9.91
CA PRO A 69 5.09 -8.97 -8.78
C PRO A 69 4.63 -8.36 -7.44
N TYR A 70 4.11 -7.12 -7.42
CA TYR A 70 3.77 -6.44 -6.17
C TYR A 70 2.69 -7.15 -5.37
N LEU A 71 1.69 -7.77 -6.03
CA LEU A 71 0.67 -8.56 -5.34
C LEU A 71 1.28 -9.65 -4.45
N ALA A 72 2.24 -10.41 -5.00
CA ALA A 72 2.93 -11.47 -4.27
C ALA A 72 3.90 -10.93 -3.21
N LEU A 73 4.52 -9.77 -3.44
CA LEU A 73 5.43 -9.16 -2.47
C LEU A 73 4.68 -8.56 -1.28
N PHE A 74 3.57 -7.85 -1.54
CA PHE A 74 2.74 -7.24 -0.52
C PHE A 74 1.97 -8.28 0.28
N GLY A 75 1.49 -9.35 -0.36
CA GLY A 75 0.81 -10.46 0.31
C GLY A 75 1.60 -11.05 1.49
N ARG A 76 2.94 -10.95 1.49
CA ARG A 76 3.81 -11.45 2.58
C ARG A 76 3.65 -10.69 3.89
N PHE A 77 3.16 -9.45 3.86
CA PHE A 77 3.03 -8.61 5.06
C PHE A 77 1.66 -7.93 5.19
N LEU A 78 0.81 -8.01 4.17
CA LEU A 78 -0.46 -7.28 4.09
C LEU A 78 -1.38 -7.59 5.26
N GLU A 79 -1.60 -8.86 5.58
CA GLU A 79 -2.50 -9.28 6.67
C GLU A 79 -2.04 -8.68 8.01
N ARG A 80 -0.77 -8.90 8.37
CA ARG A 80 -0.16 -8.36 9.58
C ARG A 80 -0.29 -6.84 9.64
N ALA A 81 0.10 -6.14 8.58
CA ALA A 81 0.08 -4.69 8.55
C ALA A 81 -1.35 -4.15 8.64
N PHE A 82 -2.30 -4.76 7.96
CA PHE A 82 -3.70 -4.34 7.95
C PHE A 82 -4.36 -4.54 9.32
N LEU A 83 -4.17 -5.71 9.95
CA LEU A 83 -4.70 -5.97 11.28
C LEU A 83 -4.10 -5.03 12.33
N GLN A 84 -2.78 -4.79 12.30
CA GLN A 84 -2.13 -3.83 13.19
C GLN A 84 -2.71 -2.42 13.01
N ALA A 85 -2.90 -1.97 11.78
CA ALA A 85 -3.50 -0.68 11.48
C ALA A 85 -4.95 -0.60 11.96
N TYR A 86 -5.75 -1.64 11.71
CA TYR A 86 -7.16 -1.68 12.09
C TYR A 86 -7.35 -1.61 13.61
N HIS A 87 -6.53 -2.34 14.37
CA HIS A 87 -6.59 -2.31 15.83
C HIS A 87 -6.18 -0.97 16.42
N ALA A 88 -5.16 -0.31 15.84
CA ALA A 88 -4.68 1.00 16.29
C ALA A 88 -5.53 2.19 15.81
N ALA A 89 -6.39 1.98 14.80
CA ALA A 89 -7.20 3.03 14.19
C ALA A 89 -8.39 3.47 15.07
N ASP A 90 -8.73 4.77 14.96
CA ASP A 90 -10.00 5.31 15.42
C ASP A 90 -11.17 4.86 14.51
N ALA A 91 -12.41 5.15 14.93
CA ALA A 91 -13.61 4.72 14.20
C ALA A 91 -13.63 5.22 12.75
N ALA A 92 -13.26 6.49 12.52
CA ALA A 92 -13.27 7.09 11.19
C ALA A 92 -12.22 6.46 10.25
N THR A 93 -11.04 6.11 10.79
CA THR A 93 -9.98 5.44 10.05
C THR A 93 -10.33 3.98 9.78
N ARG A 94 -10.98 3.29 10.73
CA ARG A 94 -11.46 1.91 10.54
C ARG A 94 -12.43 1.80 9.37
N THR A 95 -13.39 2.71 9.26
CA THR A 95 -14.32 2.73 8.12
C THR A 95 -13.58 2.85 6.79
N LYS A 96 -12.55 3.71 6.70
CA LYS A 96 -11.75 3.86 5.47
C LYS A 96 -10.90 2.62 5.17
N LEU A 97 -10.40 1.93 6.19
CA LEU A 97 -9.70 0.65 6.04
C LEU A 97 -10.67 -0.45 5.56
N GLU A 98 -11.89 -0.50 6.08
CA GLU A 98 -12.94 -1.43 5.65
C GLU A 98 -13.36 -1.20 4.20
N GLU A 99 -13.56 0.06 3.81
CA GLU A 99 -13.80 0.46 2.42
C GLU A 99 -12.66 -0.03 1.51
N LEU A 100 -11.41 0.21 1.92
CA LEU A 100 -10.23 -0.23 1.18
C LEU A 100 -10.19 -1.75 1.01
N LEU A 101 -10.41 -2.50 2.09
CA LEU A 101 -10.49 -3.96 2.07
C LEU A 101 -11.61 -4.45 1.15
N GLY A 102 -12.76 -3.76 1.16
CA GLY A 102 -13.86 -4.01 0.22
C GLY A 102 -13.39 -3.92 -1.24
N THR A 103 -12.57 -2.92 -1.58
CA THR A 103 -12.03 -2.79 -2.94
C THR A 103 -11.08 -3.92 -3.34
N TRP A 104 -10.43 -4.60 -2.39
CA TRP A 104 -9.56 -5.73 -2.66
C TRP A 104 -10.33 -7.02 -2.86
N LYS A 105 -11.51 -7.17 -2.24
CA LYS A 105 -12.36 -8.37 -2.42
C LYS A 105 -12.91 -8.52 -3.83
N THR A 106 -13.07 -7.41 -4.55
CA THR A 106 -13.63 -7.39 -5.92
C THR A 106 -12.70 -6.77 -6.95
N GLY A 107 -11.42 -6.56 -6.59
CA GLY A 107 -10.46 -5.78 -7.38
C GLY A 107 -9.60 -6.58 -8.36
N GLY A 108 -9.75 -7.91 -8.42
CA GLY A 108 -9.02 -8.77 -9.34
C GLY A 108 -9.54 -8.64 -10.79
N ALA A 109 -8.71 -9.03 -11.76
CA ALA A 109 -9.03 -8.93 -13.20
C ALA A 109 -10.34 -9.65 -13.59
N ASP A 110 -10.70 -10.71 -12.86
CA ASP A 110 -11.92 -11.49 -13.08
C ASP A 110 -13.10 -11.05 -12.18
N GLY A 111 -13.00 -9.88 -11.53
CA GLY A 111 -13.95 -9.44 -10.50
C GLY A 111 -13.81 -10.16 -9.16
N GLY A 112 -12.83 -11.07 -9.03
CA GLY A 112 -12.47 -11.77 -7.80
C GLY A 112 -11.52 -10.96 -6.91
N GLU A 113 -10.86 -11.63 -5.97
CA GLU A 113 -9.95 -10.99 -5.01
C GLU A 113 -8.64 -10.52 -5.67
N LEU A 114 -8.20 -9.31 -5.31
CA LEU A 114 -6.94 -8.69 -5.74
C LEU A 114 -5.73 -9.40 -5.11
N PHE A 115 -5.84 -9.74 -3.82
CA PHE A 115 -4.88 -10.55 -3.10
C PHE A 115 -5.50 -11.93 -2.86
N ARG A 116 -5.12 -12.90 -3.69
CA ARG A 116 -5.53 -14.30 -3.51
C ARG A 116 -4.62 -14.94 -2.46
N ALA A 117 -5.21 -15.69 -1.53
CA ALA A 117 -4.47 -16.53 -0.59
C ALA A 117 -3.80 -17.72 -1.30
#